data_AF-A0A936VQK3-F1
#
_entry.id   AF-A0A936VQK3-F1
#
_cell.length_a   1.000
_cell.length_b   1.000
_cell.length_c   1.000
_cell.angle_alpha   90.00
_cell.angle_beta   90.00
_cell.angle_gamma   90.00
#
_symmetry.space_group_name_H-M   'P 1'
#
loop_
_entity.id
_entity.type
_entity.pdbx_description
1 polymer ?
#
loop_
_entity_poly.entity_id
_entity_poly.type
_entity_poly.pdbx_seq_one_letter_code
_entity_poly.pdbx_strand_id
1 'polypeptide(L)'
;MAIPLILTDAFASERDLRKMIAARKVCFDHDPFYVKDGSNQIVQIGFQLNLYAAFQDPKHLPSGEDAELRDLIGDLRRLCRVFFQSLDLLKPCEYPEPPMHRIMYAPERQYRAEVCLQVPIFDRGHYGAKPDRRLEELLKTAECLLRQLGAKRGIWDDQKSAQAQDQCEDHARAAAGEA
;
A
#
# COMPACT_ATOMS: atom_id res chain seq x y z
N MET A 1 -3.58 -18.53 -8.85
CA MET A 1 -4.27 -17.62 -9.80
C MET A 1 -3.87 -16.18 -9.50
N ALA A 2 -3.53 -15.39 -10.54
CA ALA A 2 -3.19 -13.98 -10.38
C ALA A 2 -4.45 -13.13 -10.18
N ILE A 3 -4.41 -12.19 -9.24
CA ILE A 3 -5.49 -11.22 -9.04
C ILE A 3 -5.54 -10.32 -10.30
N PRO A 4 -6.70 -10.16 -10.96
CA PRO A 4 -6.79 -9.32 -12.16
C PRO A 4 -6.50 -7.86 -11.80
N LEU A 5 -5.53 -7.26 -12.48
CA LEU A 5 -5.13 -5.87 -12.28
C LEU A 5 -5.95 -4.94 -13.19
N ILE A 6 -6.63 -3.98 -12.59
CA ILE A 6 -7.29 -2.88 -13.30
C ILE A 6 -6.32 -1.70 -13.34
N LEU A 7 -5.81 -1.41 -14.54
CA LEU A 7 -4.76 -0.40 -14.77
C LEU A 7 -5.29 0.91 -15.39
N THR A 8 -6.59 0.97 -15.70
CA THR A 8 -7.25 2.07 -16.41
C THR A 8 -6.96 3.42 -15.74
N ASP A 9 -6.47 4.37 -16.54
CA ASP A 9 -6.06 5.72 -16.12
C ASP A 9 -4.97 5.77 -15.03
N ALA A 10 -4.21 4.69 -14.83
CA ALA A 10 -3.09 4.63 -13.89
C ALA A 10 -1.78 4.23 -14.58
N PHE A 11 -1.74 3.10 -15.29
CA PHE A 11 -0.54 2.61 -15.99
C PHE A 11 -0.92 2.05 -17.37
N ALA A 12 -0.03 2.22 -18.35
CA ALA A 12 -0.26 1.69 -19.70
C ALA A 12 -0.19 0.15 -19.76
N SER A 13 0.59 -0.46 -18.86
CA SER A 13 0.73 -1.91 -18.78
C SER A 13 1.19 -2.36 -17.39
N GLU A 14 1.00 -3.64 -17.07
CA GLU A 14 1.55 -4.25 -15.84
C GLU A 14 3.08 -4.15 -15.81
N ARG A 15 3.72 -4.23 -16.97
CA ARG A 15 5.18 -4.07 -17.10
C ARG A 15 5.62 -2.68 -16.65
N ASP A 16 4.87 -1.64 -16.98
CA ASP A 16 5.22 -0.26 -16.60
C ASP A 16 4.98 -0.02 -15.11
N LEU A 17 3.93 -0.62 -14.53
CA LEU A 17 3.71 -0.66 -13.09
C LEU A 17 4.89 -1.34 -12.35
N ARG A 18 5.31 -2.53 -12.80
CA ARG A 18 6.46 -3.25 -12.22
C ARG A 18 7.76 -2.45 -12.35
N LYS A 19 7.99 -1.79 -13.50
CA LYS A 19 9.14 -0.90 -13.68
C LYS A 19 9.12 0.28 -12.71
N MET A 20 7.97 0.92 -12.52
CA MET A 20 7.83 2.01 -11.55
C MET A 20 8.16 1.52 -10.14
N ILE A 21 7.59 0.38 -9.72
CA ILE A 21 7.87 -0.23 -8.41
C ILE A 21 9.37 -0.48 -8.19
N ALA A 22 10.05 -1.04 -9.19
CA ALA A 22 11.48 -1.28 -9.12
C ALA A 22 12.30 0.02 -9.11
N ALA A 23 11.96 0.96 -10.00
CA ALA A 23 12.68 2.24 -10.14
C ALA A 23 12.56 3.11 -8.88
N ARG A 24 11.43 3.07 -8.20
CA ARG A 24 11.16 3.82 -6.96
C ARG A 24 11.45 3.01 -5.69
N LYS A 25 11.97 1.79 -5.83
CA LYS A 25 12.25 0.85 -4.73
C LYS A 25 11.08 0.73 -3.75
N VAL A 26 9.88 0.50 -4.31
CA VAL A 26 8.64 0.58 -3.53
C VAL A 26 8.59 -0.51 -2.45
N CYS A 27 8.42 -0.06 -1.22
CA CYS A 27 8.20 -0.94 -0.07
C CYS A 27 6.81 -0.75 0.52
N PHE A 28 6.39 -1.68 1.36
CA PHE A 28 5.17 -1.55 2.14
C PHE A 28 5.27 -2.18 3.51
N ASP A 29 4.47 -1.68 4.43
CA ASP A 29 4.10 -2.35 5.68
C ASP A 29 2.66 -1.96 6.03
N HIS A 30 2.17 -2.49 7.14
CA HIS A 30 0.85 -2.15 7.63
C HIS A 30 0.85 -2.10 9.15
N ASP A 31 0.04 -1.20 9.69
CA ASP A 31 -0.21 -1.06 11.11
C ASP A 31 -1.71 -1.23 11.40
N PRO A 32 -2.11 -1.65 12.61
CA PRO A 32 -3.50 -1.54 13.02
C PRO A 32 -3.99 -0.09 12.97
N PHE A 33 -5.23 0.14 12.51
CA PHE A 33 -5.84 1.46 12.48
C PHE A 33 -6.86 1.60 13.61
N TYR A 34 -6.59 2.53 14.53
CA TYR A 34 -7.37 2.77 15.73
C TYR A 34 -8.10 4.11 15.67
N VAL A 35 -9.32 4.13 16.20
CA VAL A 35 -10.11 5.36 16.40
C VAL A 35 -10.68 5.39 17.80
N LYS A 36 -11.10 6.57 18.25
CA LYS A 36 -11.96 6.70 19.43
C LYS A 36 -13.41 6.53 19.01
N ASP A 37 -14.14 5.68 19.72
CA ASP A 37 -15.58 5.54 19.55
C ASP A 37 -16.36 6.66 20.28
N GLY A 38 -17.69 6.62 20.19
CA GLY A 38 -18.56 7.57 20.89
C GLY A 38 -18.50 7.47 22.43
N SER A 39 -17.87 6.44 22.98
CA SER A 39 -17.65 6.23 24.42
C SER A 39 -16.22 6.61 24.86
N ASN A 40 -15.42 7.22 23.98
CA ASN A 40 -14.02 7.60 24.18
C ASN A 40 -13.08 6.39 24.43
N GLN A 41 -13.51 5.18 24.06
CA GLN A 41 -12.67 4.00 24.03
C GLN A 41 -11.89 3.92 22.72
N ILE A 42 -10.65 3.44 22.79
CA ILE A 42 -9.83 3.21 21.60
C ILE A 42 -10.18 1.82 21.04
N VAL A 43 -10.70 1.81 19.82
CA VAL A 43 -11.10 0.58 19.12
C VAL A 43 -10.32 0.47 17.81
N GLN A 44 -9.80 -0.73 17.53
CA GLN A 44 -9.27 -1.03 16.21
C GLN A 44 -10.45 -1.21 15.25
N ILE A 45 -10.41 -0.52 14.13
CA ILE A 45 -11.47 -0.60 13.11
C ILE A 45 -10.94 -1.07 11.76
N GLY A 46 -9.62 -1.20 11.63
CA GLY A 46 -8.96 -1.27 10.35
C GLY A 46 -7.49 -1.63 10.40
N PHE A 47 -6.85 -1.44 9.26
CA PHE A 47 -5.40 -1.35 9.14
C PHE A 47 -5.04 -0.13 8.28
N GLN A 48 -3.83 0.39 8.48
CA GLN A 48 -3.23 1.41 7.65
C GLN A 48 -2.16 0.74 6.81
N LEU A 49 -2.33 0.74 5.50
CA LEU A 49 -1.29 0.34 4.56
C LEU A 49 -0.35 1.53 4.35
N ASN A 50 0.93 1.36 4.64
CA ASN A 50 1.94 2.37 4.35
C ASN A 50 2.72 1.94 3.10
N LEU A 51 2.68 2.77 2.05
CA LEU A 51 3.48 2.57 0.84
C LEU A 51 4.66 3.54 0.86
N TYR A 52 5.86 3.05 0.58
CA TYR A 52 7.07 3.84 0.60
C TYR A 52 7.68 3.89 -0.79
N ALA A 53 8.16 5.04 -1.21
CA ALA A 53 8.95 5.22 -2.41
C ALA A 53 10.21 6.02 -2.07
N ALA A 54 11.36 5.55 -2.54
CA ALA A 54 12.65 6.18 -2.28
C ALA A 54 12.99 7.20 -3.38
N PHE A 55 13.68 8.26 -2.97
CA PHE A 55 14.38 9.14 -3.90
C PHE A 55 15.53 8.38 -4.59
N GLN A 56 15.89 8.80 -5.79
CA GLN A 56 16.98 8.18 -6.57
C GLN A 56 18.33 8.36 -5.88
N ASP A 57 18.63 9.56 -5.39
CA ASP A 57 19.82 9.82 -4.58
C ASP A 57 19.52 9.59 -3.09
N PRO A 58 20.18 8.64 -2.42
CA PRO A 58 20.01 8.40 -0.98
C PRO A 58 20.37 9.60 -0.10
N LYS A 59 21.19 10.53 -0.60
CA LYS A 59 21.61 11.75 0.12
C LYS A 59 20.69 12.95 -0.16
N HIS A 60 19.64 12.74 -0.94
CA HIS A 60 18.72 13.80 -1.33
C HIS A 60 17.99 14.38 -0.11
N LEU A 61 17.91 15.70 -0.06
CA LEU A 61 17.21 16.45 0.98
C LEU A 61 16.04 17.20 0.36
N PRO A 62 14.83 16.62 0.38
CA PRO A 62 13.67 17.18 -0.31
C PRO A 62 13.22 18.52 0.28
N SER A 63 12.84 19.43 -0.62
CA SER A 63 12.26 20.73 -0.30
C SER A 63 10.78 20.81 -0.73
N GLY A 64 10.07 21.87 -0.36
CA GLY A 64 8.65 22.03 -0.71
C GLY A 64 8.36 22.13 -2.21
N GLU A 65 9.33 22.57 -3.02
CA GLU A 65 9.18 22.72 -4.48
C GLU A 65 9.81 21.57 -5.28
N ASP A 66 10.21 20.51 -4.60
CA ASP A 66 10.93 19.38 -5.18
C ASP A 66 10.10 18.62 -6.21
N ALA A 67 10.63 18.51 -7.43
CA ALA A 67 9.96 17.81 -8.53
C ALA A 67 9.91 16.30 -8.32
N GLU A 68 10.99 15.70 -7.78
CA GLU A 68 11.03 14.26 -7.52
C GLU A 68 10.06 13.89 -6.41
N LEU A 69 9.92 14.73 -5.38
CA LEU A 69 8.88 14.56 -4.35
C LEU A 69 7.48 14.50 -4.96
N ARG A 70 7.14 15.44 -5.86
CA ARG A 70 5.84 15.46 -6.55
C ARG A 70 5.63 14.20 -7.39
N ASP A 71 6.67 13.75 -8.10
CA ASP A 71 6.60 12.55 -8.91
C ASP A 71 6.42 11.28 -8.07
N LEU A 72 7.14 11.14 -6.95
CA LEU A 72 7.01 10.02 -6.02
C LEU A 72 5.59 9.96 -5.43
N ILE A 73 5.03 11.10 -5.02
CA ILE A 73 3.64 11.17 -4.54
C ILE A 73 2.67 10.76 -5.65
N GLY A 74 2.88 11.25 -6.87
CA GLY A 74 2.07 10.90 -8.04
C GLY A 74 2.12 9.40 -8.35
N ASP A 75 3.32 8.80 -8.34
CA ASP A 75 3.57 7.38 -8.53
C ASP A 75 2.84 6.52 -7.49
N LEU A 76 2.98 6.87 -6.20
CA LEU A 76 2.31 6.16 -5.11
C LEU A 76 0.79 6.30 -5.19
N ARG A 77 0.26 7.47 -5.57
CA ARG A 77 -1.19 7.66 -5.79
C ARG A 77 -1.72 6.82 -6.94
N ARG A 78 -0.96 6.70 -8.05
CA ARG A 78 -1.33 5.82 -9.18
C ARG A 78 -1.33 4.35 -8.76
N LEU A 79 -0.32 3.90 -8.01
CA LEU A 79 -0.29 2.55 -7.44
C LEU A 79 -1.50 2.31 -6.54
N CYS A 80 -1.79 3.25 -5.64
CA CYS A 80 -2.93 3.21 -4.75
C CYS A 80 -4.26 3.10 -5.53
N ARG A 81 -4.41 3.83 -6.63
CA ARG A 81 -5.57 3.74 -7.52
C ARG A 81 -5.73 2.34 -8.12
N VAL A 82 -4.65 1.73 -8.64
CA VAL A 82 -4.68 0.35 -9.15
C VAL A 82 -5.15 -0.61 -8.05
N PHE A 83 -4.65 -0.45 -6.82
CA PHE A 83 -5.07 -1.23 -5.67
C PHE A 83 -6.56 -1.14 -5.39
N PHE A 84 -7.09 0.08 -5.30
CA PHE A 84 -8.52 0.34 -5.04
C PHE A 84 -9.42 -0.10 -6.19
N GLN A 85 -8.94 -0.11 -7.42
CA GLN A 85 -9.73 -0.58 -8.57
C GLN A 85 -9.72 -2.10 -8.68
N SER A 86 -8.59 -2.75 -8.38
CA SER A 86 -8.39 -4.20 -8.58
C SER A 86 -8.90 -5.06 -7.42
N LEU A 87 -9.03 -4.46 -6.24
CA LEU A 87 -9.53 -5.12 -5.05
C LEU A 87 -10.85 -4.45 -4.69
N ASP A 88 -11.87 -5.24 -4.37
CA ASP A 88 -13.13 -4.73 -3.78
C ASP A 88 -12.86 -4.33 -2.33
N LEU A 89 -12.05 -3.27 -2.16
CA LEU A 89 -11.62 -2.76 -0.88
C LEU A 89 -12.85 -2.13 -0.20
N LEU A 90 -13.17 -2.62 0.99
CA LEU A 90 -14.15 -2.01 1.89
C LEU A 90 -13.86 -0.50 2.03
N LYS A 91 -14.67 0.38 1.43
CA LYS A 91 -14.68 1.83 1.73
C LYS A 91 -16.01 2.52 1.35
N PRO A 92 -16.51 3.42 2.21
CA PRO A 92 -17.24 4.59 1.75
C PRO A 92 -16.73 5.84 2.50
N CYS A 93 -15.55 6.33 2.11
CA CYS A 93 -15.31 7.76 2.11
C CYS A 93 -15.28 8.14 0.63
N GLU A 94 -16.23 8.98 0.18
CA GLU A 94 -15.99 9.81 -1.01
C GLU A 94 -14.62 10.44 -0.78
N TYR A 95 -13.64 10.01 -1.59
CA TYR A 95 -12.24 10.42 -1.58
C TYR A 95 -11.75 11.04 -0.27
N PRO A 96 -10.94 10.36 0.57
CA PRO A 96 -10.21 11.15 1.53
C PRO A 96 -9.36 12.12 0.70
N GLU A 97 -9.25 13.35 1.18
CA GLU A 97 -8.12 14.21 0.83
C GLU A 97 -6.87 13.35 0.63
N PRO A 98 -6.05 13.66 -0.39
CA PRO A 98 -5.06 12.74 -0.92
C PRO A 98 -4.30 12.06 0.23
N PRO A 99 -4.15 10.71 0.19
CA PRO A 99 -3.63 9.96 1.32
C PRO A 99 -2.43 10.68 1.91
N MET A 100 -2.44 10.86 3.24
CA MET A 100 -1.42 11.68 3.90
C MET A 100 -0.05 11.14 3.50
N HIS A 101 0.74 12.03 2.91
CA HIS A 101 2.10 11.73 2.55
C HIS A 101 3.02 12.42 3.56
N ARG A 102 4.06 11.72 3.95
CA ARG A 102 5.09 12.23 4.84
C ARG A 102 6.46 11.82 4.33
N ILE A 103 7.44 12.69 4.56
CA ILE A 103 8.83 12.37 4.27
C ILE A 103 9.41 11.71 5.51
N MET A 104 9.96 10.52 5.34
CA MET A 104 10.48 9.67 6.41
C MET A 104 11.98 9.45 6.23
N TYR A 105 12.69 9.37 7.36
CA TYR A 105 14.09 8.98 7.45
C TYR A 105 14.20 7.87 8.49
N ALA A 106 14.19 6.62 8.04
CA ALA A 106 14.22 5.45 8.92
C ALA A 106 15.65 4.88 9.06
N PRO A 107 16.15 4.60 10.28
CA PRO A 107 17.46 3.99 10.49
C PRO A 107 17.62 2.65 9.74
N GLU A 108 16.57 1.84 9.73
CA GLU A 108 16.51 0.54 9.05
C GLU A 108 16.67 0.67 7.54
N ARG A 109 16.47 1.88 7.00
CA ARG A 109 16.59 2.23 5.59
C ARG A 109 17.73 3.23 5.36
N GLN A 110 18.71 3.21 6.27
CA GLN A 110 19.95 4.00 6.20
C GLN A 110 19.71 5.52 6.17
N TYR A 111 18.61 5.99 6.77
CA TYR A 111 18.23 7.41 6.79
C TYR A 111 18.14 8.05 5.40
N ARG A 112 17.87 7.27 4.34
CA ARG A 112 17.52 7.84 3.04
C ARG A 112 16.15 8.51 3.13
N ALA A 113 15.97 9.61 2.39
CA ALA A 113 14.66 10.22 2.26
C ALA A 113 13.70 9.26 1.55
N GLU A 114 12.51 9.07 2.10
CA GLU A 114 11.43 8.31 1.47
C GLU A 114 10.10 9.04 1.61
N VAL A 115 9.27 8.94 0.57
CA VAL A 115 7.88 9.35 0.64
C VAL A 115 7.06 8.17 1.13
N CYS A 116 6.38 8.34 2.27
CA CYS A 116 5.44 7.38 2.80
C CYS A 116 4.02 7.87 2.54
N LEU A 117 3.23 7.08 1.81
CA LEU A 117 1.80 7.28 1.58
C LEU A 117 1.00 6.37 2.51
N GLN A 118 0.22 6.97 3.41
CA GLN A 118 -0.57 6.23 4.41
C GLN A 118 -2.02 6.08 3.94
N VAL A 119 -2.47 4.83 3.83
CA VAL A 119 -3.77 4.47 3.28
C VAL A 119 -4.59 3.72 4.35
N PRO A 120 -5.51 4.39 5.06
CA PRO A 120 -6.39 3.70 5.99
C PRO A 120 -7.39 2.83 5.23
N ILE A 121 -7.59 1.60 5.68
CA ILE A 121 -8.53 0.61 5.14
C ILE A 121 -9.37 0.06 6.30
N PHE A 122 -10.69 0.25 6.22
CA PHE A 122 -11.65 -0.14 7.24
C PHE A 122 -13.07 -0.20 6.64
N ASP A 123 -13.95 -0.95 7.29
CA ASP A 123 -15.38 -0.98 6.93
C ASP A 123 -16.14 0.13 7.66
N ARG A 124 -16.75 1.07 6.92
CA ARG A 124 -17.60 2.12 7.52
C ARG A 124 -18.98 1.61 7.90
N GLY A 125 -19.52 0.60 7.21
CA GLY A 125 -20.79 -0.03 7.58
C GLY A 125 -20.75 -0.60 9.00
N HIS A 126 -19.54 -0.89 9.47
CA HIS A 126 -19.24 -1.38 10.81
C HIS A 126 -18.21 -0.47 11.53
N TYR A 127 -18.28 0.85 11.34
CA TYR A 127 -17.36 1.78 12.00
C TYR A 127 -17.44 1.66 13.52
N GLY A 128 -16.30 1.45 14.18
CA GLY A 128 -16.21 1.22 15.63
C GLY A 128 -16.38 -0.25 16.04
N ALA A 129 -16.73 -1.15 15.12
CA ALA A 129 -16.67 -2.59 15.35
C ALA A 129 -15.23 -3.11 15.20
N LYS A 130 -14.96 -4.24 15.85
CA LYS A 130 -13.68 -4.93 15.71
C LYS A 130 -13.50 -5.45 14.27
N PRO A 131 -12.24 -5.56 13.79
CA PRO A 131 -11.93 -6.23 12.53
C PRO A 131 -12.63 -7.58 12.43
N ASP A 132 -13.26 -7.84 11.30
CA ASP A 132 -13.78 -9.15 10.97
C ASP A 132 -12.79 -9.93 10.10
N ARG A 133 -13.10 -11.20 9.83
CA ARG A 133 -12.28 -12.07 8.99
C ARG A 133 -12.10 -11.51 7.57
N ARG A 134 -13.07 -10.74 7.05
CA ARG A 134 -13.01 -10.15 5.71
C ARG A 134 -11.89 -9.11 5.61
N LEU A 135 -11.74 -8.28 6.63
CA LEU A 135 -10.67 -7.28 6.68
C LEU A 135 -9.27 -7.93 6.74
N GLU A 136 -9.12 -9.04 7.46
CA GLU A 136 -7.87 -9.82 7.49
C GLU A 136 -7.55 -10.45 6.13
N GLU A 137 -8.55 -11.02 5.46
CA GLU A 137 -8.40 -11.59 4.12
C GLU A 137 -8.06 -10.51 3.08
N LEU A 138 -8.66 -9.32 3.21
CA LEU A 138 -8.36 -8.16 2.40
C LEU A 138 -6.92 -7.70 2.54
N LEU A 139 -6.43 -7.62 3.79
CA LEU A 139 -5.03 -7.29 4.08
C LEU A 139 -4.08 -8.29 3.41
N LYS A 140 -4.31 -9.59 3.60
CA LYS A 140 -3.49 -10.64 2.97
C LYS A 140 -3.51 -10.54 1.45
N THR A 141 -4.67 -10.27 0.86
CA THR A 141 -4.83 -10.10 -0.59
C THR A 141 -4.05 -8.87 -1.09
N ALA A 142 -4.12 -7.75 -0.38
CA ALA A 142 -3.35 -6.56 -0.71
C ALA A 142 -1.84 -6.80 -0.62
N GLU A 143 -1.35 -7.46 0.44
CA GLU A 143 0.06 -7.83 0.54
C GLU A 143 0.50 -8.72 -0.62
N CYS A 144 -0.32 -9.69 -0.97
CA CYS A 144 -0.07 -10.60 -2.07
C CYS A 144 0.05 -9.88 -3.40
N LEU A 145 -0.87 -8.95 -3.68
CA LEU A 145 -0.82 -8.12 -4.89
C LEU A 145 0.47 -7.29 -4.94
N LEU A 146 0.87 -6.66 -3.83
CA LEU A 146 2.09 -5.83 -3.77
C LEU A 146 3.34 -6.67 -4.05
N ARG A 147 3.43 -7.85 -3.42
CA ARG A 147 4.54 -8.79 -3.64
C ARG A 147 4.56 -9.33 -5.06
N GLN A 148 3.40 -9.67 -5.62
CA GLN A 148 3.29 -10.13 -7.01
C GLN A 148 3.80 -9.07 -7.98
N LEU A 149 3.55 -7.79 -7.71
CA LEU A 149 4.04 -6.65 -8.49
C LEU A 149 5.52 -6.31 -8.25
N GLY A 150 6.16 -6.94 -7.26
CA GLY A 150 7.59 -6.79 -6.96
C GLY A 150 7.92 -5.83 -5.82
N ALA A 151 6.92 -5.25 -5.16
CA ALA A 151 7.15 -4.43 -3.96
C ALA A 151 7.61 -5.30 -2.78
N LYS A 152 8.41 -4.73 -1.89
CA LYS A 152 9.01 -5.47 -0.76
C LYS A 152 8.34 -5.10 0.55
N ARG A 153 8.09 -6.09 1.42
CA ARG A 153 7.61 -5.83 2.78
C ARG A 153 8.77 -5.31 3.63
N GLY A 154 8.58 -4.19 4.32
CA GLY A 154 9.61 -3.57 5.16
C GLY A 154 10.68 -2.87 4.33
N ILE A 155 11.85 -3.49 4.16
CA ILE A 155 13.04 -2.83 3.61
C ILE A 155 13.29 -3.29 2.17
N TRP A 156 13.75 -2.36 1.32
CA TRP A 156 14.22 -2.69 -0.02
C TRP A 156 15.67 -3.20 0.08
N ASP A 157 15.85 -4.51 -0.04
CA ASP A 157 17.18 -5.12 -0.09
C ASP A 157 17.64 -5.24 -1.55
N ASP A 158 18.63 -4.44 -1.93
CA ASP A 158 19.25 -4.47 -3.26
C ASP A 158 19.98 -5.82 -3.53
N GLN A 159 20.20 -6.67 -2.50
CA GLN A 159 20.96 -7.92 -2.61
C GLN A 159 20.11 -9.20 -2.77
N LYS A 160 18.78 -9.17 -2.62
CA LYS A 160 17.94 -10.40 -2.68
C LYS A 160 16.80 -10.32 -3.70
N SER A 161 17.14 -10.72 -4.93
CA SER A 161 16.20 -10.97 -6.01
C SER A 161 15.96 -12.47 -6.22
N ALA A 162 15.43 -13.19 -5.24
CA ALA A 162 14.91 -14.55 -5.48
C ALA A 162 13.97 -15.00 -4.35
N GLN A 163 12.81 -15.53 -4.77
CA GLN A 163 11.91 -16.43 -4.02
C GLN A 163 11.06 -15.83 -2.89
N ALA A 164 9.84 -15.43 -3.27
CA ALA A 164 8.66 -15.46 -2.41
C ALA A 164 7.41 -15.73 -3.28
N GLN A 165 7.40 -16.86 -3.99
CA GLN A 165 6.21 -17.44 -4.61
C GLN A 165 5.90 -18.70 -3.81
N ASP A 166 4.90 -18.68 -2.92
CA ASP A 166 4.11 -19.91 -2.65
C ASP A 166 2.89 -19.80 -1.69
N GLN A 167 2.36 -18.63 -1.34
CA GLN A 167 1.22 -18.58 -0.38
C GLN A 167 0.06 -17.65 -0.76
N CYS A 168 0.09 -17.03 -1.93
CA CYS A 168 -0.93 -16.05 -2.32
C CYS A 168 -2.14 -16.65 -3.04
N GLU A 169 -2.05 -17.90 -3.50
CA GLU A 169 -3.08 -18.48 -4.36
C GLU A 169 -4.34 -18.91 -3.60
N ASP A 170 -4.20 -19.32 -2.33
CA ASP A 170 -5.31 -19.80 -1.52
C ASP A 170 -6.19 -18.65 -0.97
N HIS A 171 -5.63 -17.44 -0.83
CA HIS A 171 -6.34 -16.29 -0.27
C HIS A 171 -7.17 -15.52 -1.30
N ALA A 172 -6.73 -15.48 -2.55
CA ALA A 172 -7.47 -14.84 -3.64
C ALA A 172 -8.82 -15.54 -3.91
N ARG A 173 -8.92 -16.86 -3.67
CA ARG A 173 -10.15 -17.64 -3.80
C ARG A 173 -11.20 -17.29 -2.74
N ALA A 174 -10.77 -17.10 -1.49
CA ALA A 174 -11.67 -16.71 -0.40
C ALA A 174 -12.26 -15.31 -0.59
N ALA A 175 -11.46 -14.36 -1.10
CA ALA A 175 -11.91 -13.00 -1.38
C ALA A 175 -12.90 -12.91 -2.57
N ALA A 176 -12.84 -13.86 -3.52
CA ALA A 176 -13.74 -13.91 -4.67
C ALA A 176 -15.10 -14.58 -4.39
N GLY A 177 -15.31 -15.13 -3.19
CA GLY A 177 -16.59 -15.74 -2.79
C GLY A 177 -16.90 -17.09 -3.46
N GLU A 178 -15.91 -17.78 -4.04
CA GLU A 178 -16.08 -19.14 -4.54
C GLU A 178 -15.66 -20.13 -3.45
N ALA A 179 -16.67 -20.73 -2.81
CA ALA A 179 -16.52 -21.86 -1.88
C ALA A 179 -16.51 -23.19 -2.62
#